data_AF-A0A1H5HLM7-F1
#
_entry.id   AF-A0A1H5HLM7-F1
#
_cell.length_a   1.000
_cell.length_b   1.000
_cell.length_c   1.000
_cell.angle_alpha   90.00
_cell.angle_beta   90.00
_cell.angle_gamma   90.00
#
_symmetry.space_group_name_H-M   'P 1'
#
loop_
_entity.id
_entity.type
_entity.pdbx_description
1 polymer ?
#
loop_
_entity_poly.entity_id
_entity_poly.type
_entity_poly.pdbx_seq_one_letter_code
_entity_poly.pdbx_strand_id
1 'polypeptide(L)'
;MTRASTLVIRPGEHDRVRELAESGRTAQALRARAVLLAAEGCSHTEIAQRLAVSRQSVVTWRRRYEESGLAGLDDRDRSGRPAVIDPWAAVQPALVPAPHGKRWSSRSLAAHLDVSPATVSRAWRAHGFTPVDGGAVRLGSAPPIHAAKVELVGIHAAGPFGVAAFRSRNERRSVPARRGPGDQGLGPADVESGRADPVAALPELLESAAHGARDPELLHAFLRGHDDCELLVTPGVAALGVYRCHSVGQWQAMVRVLAALHGQCGGPRLELSTAPTVLGSTSRRPTSSESAQVTPRVTMREVAADAGVSIKTVSNVLTGAKKVESQTRGRVEAAIDRLGYQVNTAARQLRTGRRGQVVLAVPEFRVNYFAELAEQLIDAGAERDVNILVQMTRGRRERELEIVAAARGLADGVIMVAQGMSEGDLPELSASGAFVLLGENVSGASVDHITISNADAARTAMEHLLAAGRRQVVLLGLGSSPVSAARVRGCRAAAASYGLQLDNRLLVPAGPWHRDAGERAMLDFLDRGVPFDAIVGFNDELALGAARALLTHGVHVPSDVAIVGFDDSEDAAYSTPSITSIAPDMAHIARRALELIDERQRATRTRAPVQVTAPYTLAVRESAP
;
A
#
# COMPACT_ATOMS: atom_id res chain seq x y z
N MET A 1 -36.52 24.00 -6.50
CA MET A 1 -35.37 24.93 -6.50
C MET A 1 -35.59 25.96 -5.40
N THR A 2 -35.14 25.67 -4.19
CA THR A 2 -35.25 26.59 -3.04
C THR A 2 -34.17 27.66 -3.19
N ARG A 3 -34.56 28.94 -3.30
CA ARG A 3 -33.60 30.06 -3.38
C ARG A 3 -32.72 30.04 -2.13
N ALA A 4 -31.40 30.18 -2.31
CA ALA A 4 -30.51 30.44 -1.18
C ALA A 4 -30.96 31.75 -0.49
N SER A 5 -30.90 31.80 0.84
CA SER A 5 -31.20 33.04 1.57
C SER A 5 -30.34 34.19 1.03
N THR A 6 -30.94 35.34 0.79
CA THR A 6 -30.22 36.53 0.33
C THR A 6 -29.19 36.95 1.37
N LEU A 7 -27.94 37.13 0.95
CA LEU A 7 -26.88 37.60 1.85
C LEU A 7 -27.12 39.07 2.20
N VAL A 8 -27.09 39.42 3.48
CA VAL A 8 -27.20 40.82 3.91
C VAL A 8 -25.80 41.39 4.10
N ILE A 9 -25.46 42.41 3.31
CA ILE A 9 -24.20 43.15 3.46
C ILE A 9 -24.26 43.95 4.78
N ARG A 10 -23.19 43.89 5.58
CA ARG A 10 -23.17 44.53 6.89
C ARG A 10 -23.35 46.06 6.76
N PRO A 11 -24.07 46.71 7.70
CA PRO A 11 -24.26 48.16 7.67
C PRO A 11 -22.92 48.92 7.57
N GLY A 12 -22.80 49.85 6.61
CA GLY A 12 -21.59 50.64 6.39
C GLY A 12 -20.50 49.99 5.52
N GLU A 13 -20.62 48.71 5.14
CA GLU A 13 -19.61 48.04 4.29
C GLU A 13 -19.95 48.06 2.80
N HIS A 14 -21.17 48.47 2.43
CA HIS A 14 -21.69 48.35 1.07
C HIS A 14 -20.84 49.08 0.02
N ASP A 15 -20.46 50.32 0.29
CA ASP A 15 -19.64 51.10 -0.64
C ASP A 15 -18.23 50.52 -0.78
N ARG A 16 -17.69 49.98 0.31
CA ARG A 16 -16.35 49.37 0.31
C ARG A 16 -16.31 48.04 -0.44
N VAL A 17 -17.35 47.21 -0.33
CA VAL A 17 -17.47 45.97 -1.12
C VAL A 17 -17.60 46.30 -2.61
N ARG A 18 -18.32 47.35 -2.98
CA ARG A 18 -18.45 47.80 -4.37
C ARG A 18 -17.11 48.29 -4.93
N GLU A 19 -16.39 49.14 -4.19
CA GLU A 19 -15.06 49.62 -4.58
C GLU A 19 -14.07 48.46 -4.77
N LEU A 20 -14.08 47.47 -3.87
CA LEU A 20 -13.26 46.27 -4.01
C LEU A 20 -13.63 45.46 -5.26
N ALA A 21 -14.91 45.31 -5.58
CA ALA A 21 -15.37 44.60 -6.77
C ALA A 21 -14.92 45.28 -8.08
N GLU A 22 -14.73 46.60 -8.06
CA GLU A 22 -14.31 47.43 -9.19
C GLU A 22 -12.78 47.49 -9.36
N SER A 23 -12.01 47.13 -8.32
CA SER A 23 -10.53 47.23 -8.25
C SER A 23 -9.72 46.30 -9.20
N GLY A 24 -10.32 45.78 -10.28
CA GLY A 24 -9.62 45.03 -11.33
C GLY A 24 -9.78 43.51 -11.26
N ARG A 25 -8.69 42.76 -11.47
CA ARG A 25 -8.69 41.27 -11.59
C ARG A 25 -8.11 40.55 -10.36
N THR A 26 -8.06 41.20 -9.20
CA THR A 26 -7.52 40.59 -7.97
C THR A 26 -8.46 39.50 -7.44
N ALA A 27 -7.92 38.55 -6.67
CA ALA A 27 -8.73 37.51 -6.03
C ALA A 27 -9.75 38.11 -5.04
N GLN A 28 -9.36 39.18 -4.35
CA GLN A 28 -10.22 39.96 -3.46
C GLN A 28 -11.39 40.62 -4.21
N ALA A 29 -11.14 41.22 -5.38
CA ALA A 29 -12.20 41.77 -6.24
C ALA A 29 -13.20 40.70 -6.69
N LEU A 30 -12.70 39.49 -6.99
CA LEU A 30 -13.55 38.37 -7.41
C LEU A 30 -14.45 37.88 -6.27
N ARG A 31 -13.94 37.85 -5.03
CA ARG A 31 -14.72 37.55 -3.82
C ARG A 31 -15.76 38.62 -3.54
N ALA A 32 -15.41 39.89 -3.68
CA ALA A 32 -16.33 41.01 -3.50
C ALA A 32 -17.51 40.96 -4.50
N ARG A 33 -17.25 40.62 -5.77
CA ARG A 33 -18.30 40.39 -6.78
C ARG A 33 -19.24 39.23 -6.40
N ALA A 34 -18.70 38.16 -5.82
CA ALA A 34 -19.50 37.04 -5.36
C ALA A 34 -20.44 37.45 -4.21
N VAL A 35 -19.97 38.29 -3.28
CA VAL A 35 -20.79 38.83 -2.18
C VAL A 35 -21.91 39.73 -2.71
N LEU A 36 -21.62 40.63 -3.67
CA LEU A 36 -22.65 41.49 -4.28
C LEU A 36 -23.73 40.66 -4.98
N LEU A 37 -23.35 39.68 -5.81
CA LEU A 37 -24.31 38.81 -6.49
C LEU A 37 -25.14 37.97 -5.50
N ALA A 38 -24.55 37.54 -4.38
CA ALA A 38 -25.28 36.86 -3.31
C ALA A 38 -26.27 37.78 -2.59
N ALA A 39 -25.93 39.06 -2.45
CA ALA A 39 -26.82 40.09 -1.90
C ALA A 39 -27.96 40.47 -2.85
N GLU A 40 -27.76 40.32 -4.15
CA GLU A 40 -28.81 40.43 -5.19
C GLU A 40 -29.73 39.20 -5.24
N GLY A 41 -29.45 38.16 -4.45
CA GLY A 41 -30.25 36.94 -4.37
C GLY A 41 -29.93 35.89 -5.43
N CYS A 42 -28.78 36.00 -6.11
CA CYS A 42 -28.32 34.94 -7.02
C CYS A 42 -27.99 33.66 -6.23
N SER A 43 -28.31 32.49 -6.80
CA SER A 43 -27.91 31.21 -6.25
C SER A 43 -26.40 30.98 -6.36
N HIS A 44 -25.83 30.14 -5.49
CA HIS A 44 -24.39 29.83 -5.54
C HIS A 44 -23.94 29.27 -6.90
N THR A 45 -24.81 28.52 -7.58
CA THR A 45 -24.55 27.96 -8.92
C THR A 45 -24.49 29.06 -9.98
N GLU A 46 -25.42 30.01 -9.95
CA GLU A 46 -25.43 31.15 -10.89
C GLU A 46 -24.20 32.05 -10.69
N ILE A 47 -23.82 32.33 -9.44
CA ILE A 47 -22.63 33.13 -9.12
C ILE A 47 -21.37 32.42 -9.61
N ALA A 48 -21.27 31.11 -9.38
CA ALA A 48 -20.13 30.30 -9.81
C ALA A 48 -19.96 30.32 -11.34
N GLN A 49 -21.06 30.19 -12.09
CA GLN A 49 -21.06 30.29 -13.54
C GLN A 49 -20.65 31.68 -14.03
N ARG A 50 -21.22 32.75 -13.46
CA ARG A 50 -20.92 34.14 -13.84
C ARG A 50 -19.47 34.54 -13.59
N LEU A 51 -18.88 34.04 -12.51
CA LEU A 51 -17.51 34.37 -12.11
C LEU A 51 -16.47 33.35 -12.60
N ALA A 52 -16.89 32.30 -13.30
CA ALA A 52 -16.04 31.19 -13.74
C ALA A 52 -15.22 30.55 -12.59
N VAL A 53 -15.88 30.28 -11.47
CA VAL A 53 -15.29 29.64 -10.27
C VAL A 53 -16.12 28.45 -9.82
N SER A 54 -15.59 27.65 -8.89
CA SER A 54 -16.36 26.54 -8.35
C SER A 54 -17.48 27.02 -7.43
N ARG A 55 -18.61 26.30 -7.40
CA ARG A 55 -19.70 26.51 -6.42
C ARG A 55 -19.18 26.56 -4.99
N GLN A 56 -18.21 25.70 -4.65
CA GLN A 56 -17.60 25.67 -3.32
C GLN A 56 -16.82 26.94 -2.98
N SER A 57 -16.19 27.59 -3.97
CA SER A 57 -15.51 28.86 -3.77
C SER A 57 -16.51 29.94 -3.36
N VAL A 58 -17.65 30.01 -4.03
CA VAL A 58 -18.74 30.94 -3.71
C VAL A 58 -19.27 30.71 -2.30
N VAL A 59 -19.58 29.46 -1.94
CA VAL A 59 -20.02 29.09 -0.58
C VAL A 59 -19.01 29.54 0.46
N THR A 60 -17.72 29.27 0.23
CA THR A 60 -16.64 29.63 1.15
C THR A 60 -16.52 31.13 1.33
N TRP A 61 -16.55 31.91 0.25
CA TRP A 61 -16.40 33.37 0.31
C TRP A 61 -17.59 34.05 0.96
N ARG A 62 -18.80 33.58 0.64
CA ARG A 62 -20.03 34.00 1.29
C ARG A 62 -19.94 33.81 2.81
N ARG A 63 -19.62 32.59 3.24
CA ARG A 63 -19.53 32.24 4.66
C ARG A 63 -18.49 33.12 5.39
N ARG A 64 -17.32 33.31 4.77
CA ARG A 64 -16.26 34.16 5.33
C ARG A 64 -16.69 35.62 5.50
N TYR A 65 -17.45 36.14 4.54
CA TYR A 65 -17.99 37.49 4.64
C TYR A 65 -19.07 37.59 5.72
N GLU A 66 -19.97 36.61 5.82
CA GLU A 66 -20.97 36.54 6.90
C GLU A 66 -20.29 36.47 8.29
N GLU A 67 -19.21 35.71 8.43
CA GLU A 67 -18.42 35.56 9.67
C GLU A 67 -17.63 36.84 10.02
N SER A 68 -16.91 37.44 9.07
CA SER A 68 -15.85 38.42 9.36
C SER A 68 -15.95 39.74 8.58
N GLY A 69 -17.02 39.97 7.80
CA GLY A 69 -17.20 41.17 6.99
C GLY A 69 -16.09 41.33 5.95
N LEU A 70 -15.61 42.56 5.75
CA LEU A 70 -14.55 42.86 4.78
C LEU A 70 -13.26 42.04 4.96
N ALA A 71 -12.87 41.74 6.21
CA ALA A 71 -11.69 40.92 6.50
C ALA A 71 -11.82 39.47 5.96
N GLY A 72 -13.05 39.00 5.75
CA GLY A 72 -13.33 37.69 5.15
C GLY A 72 -12.96 37.59 3.66
N LEU A 73 -12.72 38.73 3.00
CA LEU A 73 -12.36 38.81 1.58
C LEU A 73 -10.85 38.68 1.33
N ASP A 74 -10.03 38.79 2.38
CA ASP A 74 -8.57 38.73 2.29
C ASP A 74 -8.05 37.31 2.03
N ASP A 75 -6.83 37.23 1.51
CA ASP A 75 -6.13 35.95 1.36
C ASP A 75 -5.82 35.38 2.74
N ARG A 76 -6.21 34.12 2.95
CA ARG A 76 -5.76 33.34 4.11
C ARG A 76 -4.59 32.47 3.70
N ASP A 77 -3.71 32.19 4.66
CA ASP A 77 -2.69 31.17 4.49
C ASP A 77 -3.32 29.87 4.00
N ARG A 78 -2.69 29.25 3.00
CA ARG A 78 -3.19 28.02 2.40
C ARG A 78 -3.15 26.90 3.42
N SER A 79 -4.29 26.60 4.05
CA SER A 79 -4.46 25.36 4.79
C SER A 79 -4.65 24.21 3.79
N GLY A 80 -3.58 23.49 3.50
CA GLY A 80 -3.63 22.30 2.67
C GLY A 80 -2.26 21.65 2.52
N ARG A 81 -2.21 20.34 2.73
CA ARG A 81 -1.06 19.50 2.39
C ARG A 81 -0.78 19.64 0.89
N PRO A 82 0.48 19.80 0.44
CA PRO A 82 0.81 19.83 -0.98
C PRO A 82 0.29 18.57 -1.68
N ALA A 83 -0.16 18.73 -2.93
CA ALA A 83 -0.88 17.69 -3.67
C ALA A 83 -0.09 16.36 -3.73
N VAL A 84 -0.79 15.26 -3.43
CA VAL A 84 -0.25 13.89 -3.33
C VAL A 84 -0.26 13.15 -4.68
N ILE A 85 -0.89 13.70 -5.72
CA ILE A 85 -0.86 13.08 -7.05
C ILE A 85 0.51 13.31 -7.65
N ASP A 86 1.30 12.23 -7.71
CA ASP A 86 2.54 12.17 -8.44
C ASP A 86 2.27 12.43 -9.94
N PRO A 87 2.62 13.62 -10.47
CA PRO A 87 2.39 13.94 -11.87
C PRO A 87 3.16 12.99 -12.80
N TRP A 88 4.18 12.29 -12.29
CA TRP A 88 4.99 11.33 -13.01
C TRP A 88 4.24 10.07 -13.40
N ALA A 89 3.40 9.51 -12.52
CA ALA A 89 2.61 8.32 -12.81
C ALA A 89 1.74 8.48 -14.07
N ALA A 90 1.26 9.71 -14.33
CA ALA A 90 0.46 10.04 -15.50
C ALA A 90 1.29 10.19 -16.80
N VAL A 91 2.59 10.46 -16.70
CA VAL A 91 3.49 10.70 -17.85
C VAL A 91 4.37 9.50 -18.17
N GLN A 92 4.61 8.63 -17.18
CA GLN A 92 5.41 7.42 -17.24
C GLN A 92 5.08 6.49 -18.44
N PRO A 93 3.80 6.27 -18.84
CA PRO A 93 3.49 5.36 -19.93
C PRO A 93 3.89 5.87 -21.33
N ALA A 94 4.10 7.18 -21.53
CA ALA A 94 4.36 7.79 -22.84
C ALA A 94 5.81 8.26 -23.04
N LEU A 95 6.75 7.75 -22.26
CA LEU A 95 8.20 7.98 -22.48
C LEU A 95 8.75 7.14 -23.65
N VAL A 96 7.96 7.02 -24.71
CA VAL A 96 8.34 6.58 -26.06
C VAL A 96 8.77 7.85 -26.82
N PRO A 97 9.82 7.87 -27.66
CA PRO A 97 10.16 9.06 -28.43
C PRO A 97 9.00 9.46 -29.32
N ALA A 98 8.87 10.76 -29.58
CA ALA A 98 7.74 11.27 -30.32
C ALA A 98 7.70 10.65 -31.73
N PRO A 99 6.52 10.39 -32.29
CA PRO A 99 6.41 9.89 -33.65
C PRO A 99 7.18 10.77 -34.64
N HIS A 100 7.99 10.15 -35.50
CA HIS A 100 8.66 10.76 -36.66
C HIS A 100 9.72 11.84 -36.36
N GLY A 101 10.56 11.66 -35.34
CA GLY A 101 11.76 12.50 -35.13
C GLY A 101 11.47 13.93 -34.66
N LYS A 102 10.25 14.20 -34.18
CA LYS A 102 9.86 15.48 -33.59
C LYS A 102 10.07 15.50 -32.07
N ARG A 103 10.17 16.69 -31.48
CA ARG A 103 10.32 16.91 -30.03
C ARG A 103 8.98 16.77 -29.32
N TRP A 104 8.91 16.07 -28.18
CA TRP A 104 7.78 16.20 -27.26
C TRP A 104 7.78 17.60 -26.63
N SER A 105 6.72 18.37 -26.87
CA SER A 105 6.41 19.59 -26.11
C SER A 105 5.43 19.22 -24.97
N SER A 106 5.35 20.03 -23.90
CA SER A 106 4.42 19.74 -22.80
C SER A 106 2.99 19.60 -23.31
N ARG A 107 2.66 20.33 -24.39
CA ARG A 107 1.36 20.31 -25.05
C ARG A 107 1.14 19.07 -25.90
N SER A 108 2.11 18.66 -26.71
CA SER A 108 1.95 17.47 -27.57
C SER A 108 1.91 16.19 -26.76
N LEU A 109 2.71 16.09 -25.70
CA LEU A 109 2.68 14.93 -24.81
C LEU A 109 1.40 14.88 -23.97
N ALA A 110 0.93 16.04 -23.50
CA ALA A 110 -0.36 16.17 -22.82
C ALA A 110 -1.54 15.74 -23.69
N ALA A 111 -1.56 16.17 -24.96
CA ALA A 111 -2.59 15.76 -25.92
C ALA A 111 -2.55 14.26 -26.23
N HIS A 112 -1.36 13.66 -26.27
CA HIS A 112 -1.21 12.22 -26.48
C HIS A 112 -1.68 11.38 -25.30
N LEU A 113 -1.47 11.88 -24.08
CA LEU A 113 -1.77 11.20 -22.82
C LEU A 113 -3.18 11.49 -22.27
N ASP A 114 -3.93 12.39 -22.92
CA ASP A 114 -5.19 12.93 -22.40
C ASP A 114 -5.07 13.50 -20.98
N VAL A 115 -4.00 14.26 -20.73
CA VAL A 115 -3.76 14.96 -19.45
C VAL A 115 -3.51 16.44 -19.69
N SER A 116 -3.59 17.26 -18.64
CA SER A 116 -3.29 18.69 -18.79
C SER A 116 -1.80 18.95 -19.11
N PRO A 117 -1.46 19.95 -19.96
CA PRO A 117 -0.07 20.39 -20.17
C PRO A 117 0.65 20.82 -18.88
N ALA A 118 -0.10 21.24 -17.86
CA ALA A 118 0.42 21.57 -16.54
C ALA A 118 0.84 20.32 -15.74
N THR A 119 0.19 19.18 -15.93
CA THR A 119 0.59 17.88 -15.35
C THR A 119 1.94 17.45 -15.92
N VAL A 120 2.09 17.50 -17.26
CA VAL A 120 3.34 17.17 -17.95
C VAL A 120 4.48 18.08 -17.54
N SER A 121 4.24 19.40 -17.50
CA SER A 121 5.27 20.38 -17.12
C SER A 121 5.72 20.24 -15.66
N ARG A 122 4.83 19.79 -14.77
CA ARG A 122 5.17 19.47 -13.36
C ARG A 122 6.01 18.21 -13.27
N ALA A 123 5.65 17.16 -14.00
CA ALA A 123 6.41 15.91 -14.06
C ALA A 123 7.85 16.14 -14.57
N TRP A 124 8.02 16.92 -15.63
CA TRP A 124 9.35 17.24 -16.17
C TRP A 124 10.24 17.99 -15.17
N ARG A 125 9.67 18.97 -14.46
CA ARG A 125 10.41 19.74 -13.44
C ARG A 125 10.76 18.88 -12.22
N ALA A 126 9.83 18.05 -11.75
CA ALA A 126 10.01 17.25 -10.55
C ALA A 126 11.15 16.22 -10.67
N HIS A 127 11.40 15.71 -11.88
CA HIS A 127 12.39 14.64 -12.10
C HIS A 127 13.58 15.03 -13.01
N GLY A 128 13.67 16.31 -13.39
CA GLY A 128 14.84 16.84 -14.10
C GLY A 128 14.95 16.40 -15.57
N PHE A 129 13.82 16.32 -16.28
CA PHE A 129 13.79 15.93 -17.71
C PHE A 129 13.73 17.16 -18.62
N THR A 130 14.55 17.20 -19.67
CA THR A 130 14.41 18.19 -20.75
C THR A 130 14.47 17.50 -22.12
N PRO A 131 13.40 17.52 -22.92
CA PRO A 131 13.47 17.03 -24.30
C PRO A 131 14.37 17.96 -25.12
N VAL A 132 15.30 17.37 -25.88
CA VAL A 132 16.22 18.07 -26.79
C VAL A 132 15.93 17.63 -28.24
N ASP A 133 16.48 18.36 -29.22
CA ASP A 133 16.18 18.11 -30.63
C ASP A 133 16.78 16.78 -31.12
N GLY A 134 16.20 16.21 -32.19
CA GLY A 134 16.67 14.95 -32.77
C GLY A 134 16.27 13.68 -32.02
N GLY A 135 15.25 13.75 -31.15
CA GLY A 135 14.76 12.60 -30.38
C GLY A 135 15.59 12.25 -29.14
N ALA A 136 16.63 13.04 -28.85
CA ALA A 136 17.44 12.87 -27.66
C ALA A 136 16.74 13.42 -26.39
N VAL A 137 17.13 12.90 -25.23
CA VAL A 137 16.65 13.35 -23.92
C VAL A 137 17.84 13.79 -23.07
N ARG A 138 17.72 14.97 -22.43
CA ARG A 138 18.67 15.41 -21.41
C ARG A 138 18.14 15.05 -20.03
N LEU A 139 18.91 14.24 -19.31
CA LEU A 139 18.60 13.79 -17.95
C LEU A 139 19.37 14.61 -16.92
N GLY A 140 18.68 15.05 -15.87
CA GLY A 140 19.20 15.94 -14.82
C GLY A 140 20.11 15.27 -13.78
N SER A 141 21.09 14.48 -14.21
CA SER A 141 22.21 13.99 -13.38
C SER A 141 23.33 15.03 -13.26
N ALA A 142 24.31 14.78 -12.40
CA ALA A 142 25.57 15.50 -12.36
C ALA A 142 26.73 14.57 -12.78
N PRO A 143 27.38 14.79 -13.95
CA PRO A 143 27.03 15.73 -15.03
C PRO A 143 25.73 15.31 -15.77
N PRO A 144 25.10 16.15 -16.61
CA PRO A 144 23.87 15.77 -17.32
C PRO A 144 24.13 14.72 -18.40
N ILE A 145 23.28 13.68 -18.48
CA ILE A 145 23.34 12.67 -19.54
C ILE A 145 22.56 13.16 -20.76
N HIS A 146 23.19 13.07 -21.92
CA HIS A 146 22.55 13.27 -23.22
C HIS A 146 22.36 11.90 -23.88
N ALA A 147 21.13 11.39 -23.84
CA ALA A 147 20.80 10.05 -24.31
C ALA A 147 20.03 10.12 -25.64
N ALA A 148 20.64 9.62 -26.72
CA ALA A 148 19.98 9.41 -28.01
C ALA A 148 19.85 7.91 -28.33
N LYS A 149 20.93 7.14 -28.12
CA LYS A 149 20.97 5.68 -28.26
C LYS A 149 21.73 5.11 -27.07
N VAL A 150 21.08 4.26 -26.30
CA VAL A 150 21.63 3.70 -25.07
C VAL A 150 21.46 2.19 -25.05
N GLU A 151 22.51 1.48 -24.67
CA GLU A 151 22.44 0.05 -24.35
C GLU A 151 22.58 -0.12 -22.84
N LEU A 152 21.55 -0.67 -22.19
CA LEU A 152 21.59 -0.89 -20.75
C LEU A 152 22.26 -2.24 -20.49
N VAL A 153 23.40 -2.23 -19.81
CA VAL A 153 24.24 -3.39 -19.56
C VAL A 153 23.80 -4.10 -18.27
N GLY A 154 23.30 -3.34 -17.29
CA GLY A 154 22.54 -3.91 -16.17
C GLY A 154 22.14 -2.90 -15.11
N ILE A 155 21.32 -3.37 -14.16
CA ILE A 155 20.72 -2.56 -13.09
C ILE A 155 20.72 -3.37 -11.80
N HIS A 156 21.03 -2.73 -10.68
CA HIS A 156 20.84 -3.28 -9.35
C HIS A 156 20.27 -2.22 -8.40
N ALA A 157 19.40 -2.65 -7.49
CA ALA A 157 18.84 -1.82 -6.44
C ALA A 157 18.68 -2.61 -5.12
N ALA A 158 19.25 -2.09 -4.03
CA ALA A 158 19.08 -2.61 -2.68
C ALA A 158 18.85 -1.44 -1.71
N GLY A 159 17.63 -1.35 -1.16
CA GLY A 159 17.25 -0.25 -0.27
C GLY A 159 17.44 1.13 -0.95
N PRO A 160 18.17 2.09 -0.35
CA PRO A 160 18.41 3.41 -0.95
C PRO A 160 19.54 3.41 -2.00
N PHE A 161 20.24 2.29 -2.20
CA PHE A 161 21.39 2.19 -3.10
C PHE A 161 20.96 1.58 -4.44
N GLY A 162 21.28 2.28 -5.53
CA GLY A 162 20.98 1.83 -6.88
C GLY A 162 22.11 2.19 -7.84
N VAL A 163 22.47 1.24 -8.70
CA VAL A 163 23.51 1.40 -9.73
C VAL A 163 22.96 0.86 -11.05
N ALA A 164 23.10 1.63 -12.11
CA ALA A 164 22.77 1.21 -13.47
C ALA A 164 23.97 1.45 -14.39
N ALA A 165 24.38 0.42 -15.12
CA ALA A 165 25.45 0.48 -16.10
C ALA A 165 24.86 0.56 -17.51
N PHE A 166 25.29 1.54 -18.30
CA PHE A 166 24.81 1.75 -19.65
C PHE A 166 25.93 2.20 -20.59
N ARG A 167 25.78 1.94 -21.88
CA ARG A 167 26.68 2.42 -22.94
C ARG A 167 25.97 3.49 -23.75
N SER A 168 26.53 4.69 -23.84
CA SER A 168 26.02 5.74 -24.73
C SER A 168 26.61 5.57 -26.12
N ARG A 169 25.77 5.29 -27.12
CA ARG A 169 26.17 5.36 -28.53
C ARG A 169 26.03 6.81 -29.01
N ASN A 170 26.80 7.73 -28.41
CA ASN A 170 26.91 9.09 -28.91
C ASN A 170 27.91 9.13 -30.06
N GLU A 171 27.43 9.48 -31.25
CA GLU A 171 28.30 9.96 -32.33
C GLU A 171 28.95 11.28 -31.86
N ARG A 172 30.21 11.20 -31.40
CA ARG A 172 31.17 12.28 -31.06
C ARG A 172 31.11 12.88 -29.64
N ARG A 173 32.00 12.38 -28.77
CA ARG A 173 32.97 13.15 -27.93
C ARG A 173 33.92 12.15 -27.25
N SER A 174 35.20 12.04 -27.61
CA SER A 174 36.33 12.81 -27.06
C SER A 174 36.24 13.09 -25.56
N VAL A 175 36.72 12.11 -24.76
CA VAL A 175 37.03 12.26 -23.34
C VAL A 175 38.31 13.11 -23.21
N PRO A 176 38.37 14.15 -22.36
CA PRO A 176 39.63 14.81 -22.05
C PRO A 176 40.46 13.89 -21.14
N ALA A 177 41.67 13.56 -21.59
CA ALA A 177 42.66 12.83 -20.82
C ALA A 177 42.90 13.51 -19.46
N ARG A 178 42.61 12.80 -18.35
CA ARG A 178 43.23 13.10 -17.06
C ARG A 178 44.56 12.36 -16.99
N ARG A 179 45.63 13.02 -17.44
CA ARG A 179 46.98 12.79 -16.91
C ARG A 179 47.23 13.80 -15.80
N GLY A 180 47.49 13.29 -14.60
CA GLY A 180 48.19 13.99 -13.52
C GLY A 180 49.46 13.19 -13.17
N PRO A 181 50.60 13.83 -12.89
CA PRO A 181 51.92 13.21 -12.98
C PRO A 181 52.30 12.45 -11.70
N GLY A 182 52.82 11.24 -11.89
CA GLY A 182 53.59 10.52 -10.88
C GLY A 182 52.78 9.62 -9.96
N ASP A 183 52.51 8.40 -10.39
CA ASP A 183 52.88 7.26 -9.55
C ASP A 183 53.20 6.05 -10.43
N GLN A 184 54.23 5.31 -10.02
CA GLN A 184 54.94 4.34 -10.82
C GLN A 184 54.16 3.02 -10.98
N GLY A 185 54.38 2.36 -12.12
CA GLY A 185 53.58 1.23 -12.57
C GLY A 185 53.60 -0.01 -11.67
N LEU A 186 52.46 -0.67 -11.64
CA LEU A 186 52.37 -2.12 -11.46
C LEU A 186 52.01 -2.72 -12.83
N GLY A 187 52.83 -3.67 -13.26
CA GLY A 187 52.86 -4.19 -14.63
C GLY A 187 51.75 -5.18 -15.00
N PRO A 188 51.63 -5.52 -16.29
CA PRO A 188 50.60 -6.40 -16.83
C PRO A 188 51.03 -7.86 -16.68
N ALA A 189 50.58 -8.51 -15.62
CA ALA A 189 50.53 -9.96 -15.51
C ALA A 189 49.26 -10.30 -14.72
N ASP A 190 48.49 -11.27 -15.21
CA ASP A 190 47.15 -11.72 -14.78
C ASP A 190 45.94 -11.27 -15.63
N VAL A 191 46.17 -10.56 -16.75
CA VAL A 191 45.10 -10.25 -17.73
C VAL A 191 44.81 -11.41 -18.71
N GLU A 192 45.38 -12.60 -18.50
CA GLU A 192 45.42 -13.66 -19.52
C GLU A 192 44.59 -14.94 -19.23
N SER A 193 43.60 -14.90 -18.33
CA SER A 193 42.61 -15.99 -18.22
C SER A 193 41.19 -15.50 -18.50
N GLY A 194 40.96 -15.09 -19.75
CA GLY A 194 39.64 -14.76 -20.29
C GLY A 194 38.66 -15.94 -20.29
N ARG A 195 38.02 -16.20 -19.15
CA ARG A 195 36.87 -17.11 -19.02
C ARG A 195 35.84 -16.58 -18.02
N ALA A 196 35.18 -15.48 -18.39
CA ALA A 196 33.80 -15.17 -18.01
C ALA A 196 33.34 -13.99 -18.89
N ASP A 197 32.13 -14.06 -19.45
CA ASP A 197 31.50 -12.91 -20.11
C ASP A 197 31.27 -11.84 -19.02
N PRO A 198 31.88 -10.65 -19.10
CA PRO A 198 31.79 -9.64 -18.03
C PRO A 198 30.35 -9.16 -17.77
N VAL A 199 29.46 -9.32 -18.76
CA VAL A 199 28.03 -9.01 -18.63
C VAL A 199 27.28 -10.06 -17.80
N ALA A 200 27.80 -11.29 -17.72
CA ALA A 200 27.20 -12.37 -16.92
C ALA A 200 27.54 -12.29 -15.42
N ALA A 201 28.65 -11.64 -15.05
CA ALA A 201 29.07 -11.43 -13.65
C ALA A 201 28.47 -10.16 -13.02
N LEU A 202 27.69 -9.38 -13.79
CA LEU A 202 27.12 -8.11 -13.36
C LEU A 202 26.21 -8.23 -12.12
N PRO A 203 25.33 -9.24 -12.00
CA PRO A 203 24.49 -9.40 -10.81
C PRO A 203 25.31 -9.61 -9.53
N GLU A 204 26.37 -10.43 -9.59
CA GLU A 204 27.22 -10.78 -8.43
C GLU A 204 28.14 -9.62 -8.01
N LEU A 205 28.70 -8.88 -8.97
CA LEU A 205 29.48 -7.66 -8.72
C LEU A 205 28.60 -6.53 -8.17
N LEU A 206 27.37 -6.40 -8.66
CA LEU A 206 26.42 -5.39 -8.19
C LEU A 206 25.79 -5.78 -6.85
N GLU A 207 25.60 -7.07 -6.57
CA GLU A 207 25.17 -7.61 -5.28
C GLU A 207 26.24 -7.41 -4.19
N SER A 208 27.53 -7.57 -4.52
CA SER A 208 28.65 -7.20 -3.64
C SER A 208 28.73 -5.69 -3.38
N ALA A 209 28.53 -4.86 -4.41
CA ALA A 209 28.53 -3.40 -4.28
C ALA A 209 27.32 -2.88 -3.47
N ALA A 210 26.23 -3.64 -3.40
CA ALA A 210 25.01 -3.29 -2.70
C ALA A 210 24.95 -3.75 -1.23
N HIS A 211 25.61 -4.87 -0.89
CA HIS A 211 25.79 -5.29 0.49
C HIS A 211 26.83 -4.45 1.24
N GLY A 212 27.77 -3.82 0.53
CA GLY A 212 28.82 -2.97 1.08
C GLY A 212 28.65 -1.51 0.68
N ALA A 213 28.03 -0.69 1.53
CA ALA A 213 28.33 0.73 1.49
C ALA A 213 29.78 0.95 1.97
N ARG A 214 30.82 0.62 1.18
CA ARG A 214 32.23 0.98 1.51
C ARG A 214 33.38 0.70 0.52
N ASP A 215 33.18 0.35 -0.76
CA ASP A 215 34.36 0.23 -1.65
C ASP A 215 34.27 0.94 -3.01
N PRO A 216 34.67 2.24 -3.07
CA PRO A 216 34.88 2.97 -4.32
C PRO A 216 35.80 2.26 -5.31
N GLU A 217 36.73 1.41 -4.84
CA GLU A 217 37.75 0.79 -5.66
C GLU A 217 37.18 -0.30 -6.58
N LEU A 218 36.12 -0.99 -6.17
CA LEU A 218 35.44 -2.00 -6.99
C LEU A 218 34.70 -1.37 -8.18
N LEU A 219 33.99 -0.27 -7.95
CA LEU A 219 33.36 0.49 -9.03
C LEU A 219 34.40 1.11 -9.97
N HIS A 220 35.54 1.53 -9.42
CA HIS A 220 36.66 2.02 -10.21
C HIS A 220 37.37 0.91 -11.01
N ALA A 221 37.52 -0.29 -10.44
CA ALA A 221 38.03 -1.46 -11.13
C ALA A 221 37.10 -1.89 -12.27
N PHE A 222 35.79 -1.86 -12.06
CA PHE A 222 34.79 -2.11 -13.10
C PHE A 222 34.95 -1.13 -14.27
N LEU A 223 34.98 0.18 -13.98
CA LEU A 223 35.15 1.22 -15.01
C LEU A 223 36.48 1.08 -15.76
N ARG A 224 37.57 0.68 -15.09
CA ARG A 224 38.87 0.40 -15.74
C ARG A 224 38.86 -0.84 -16.64
N GLY A 225 37.98 -1.81 -16.36
CA GLY A 225 37.81 -3.00 -17.20
C GLY A 225 36.80 -2.83 -18.33
N HIS A 226 36.01 -1.75 -18.30
CA HIS A 226 34.89 -1.48 -19.21
C HIS A 226 34.87 -0.01 -19.61
N ASP A 227 35.89 0.42 -20.34
CA ASP A 227 36.07 1.82 -20.77
C ASP A 227 34.91 2.37 -21.63
N ASP A 228 34.04 1.48 -22.12
CA ASP A 228 32.85 1.81 -22.91
C ASP A 228 31.56 1.97 -22.08
N CYS A 229 31.60 1.65 -20.79
CA CYS A 229 30.47 1.69 -19.88
C CYS A 229 30.44 2.96 -19.02
N GLU A 230 29.24 3.49 -18.84
CA GLU A 230 28.90 4.61 -17.96
C GLU A 230 28.03 4.12 -16.80
N LEU A 231 28.23 4.67 -15.61
CA LEU A 231 27.46 4.30 -14.41
C LEU A 231 26.55 5.45 -13.94
N LEU A 232 25.29 5.14 -13.67
CA LEU A 232 24.31 6.04 -13.04
C LEU A 232 23.98 5.53 -11.63
N VAL A 233 24.19 6.35 -10.61
CA VAL A 233 24.08 5.94 -9.20
C VAL A 233 23.14 6.83 -8.37
N THR A 234 22.52 6.25 -7.33
CA THR A 234 21.75 6.99 -6.31
C THR A 234 22.67 7.88 -5.44
N PRO A 235 22.11 8.86 -4.69
CA PRO A 235 22.90 9.62 -3.72
C PRO A 235 23.55 8.71 -2.67
N GLY A 236 24.80 9.01 -2.29
CA GLY A 236 25.54 8.29 -1.25
C GLY A 236 26.57 7.26 -1.77
N VAL A 237 26.57 6.96 -3.07
CA VAL A 237 27.60 6.11 -3.70
C VAL A 237 28.83 6.95 -4.07
N ALA A 238 29.96 6.70 -3.40
CA ALA A 238 31.21 7.42 -3.64
C ALA A 238 32.03 6.74 -4.74
N ALA A 239 31.88 7.17 -6.00
CA ALA A 239 32.74 6.76 -7.11
C ALA A 239 33.12 7.97 -7.99
N LEU A 240 34.34 7.94 -8.54
CA LEU A 240 34.81 8.91 -9.53
C LEU A 240 34.41 8.46 -10.94
N GLY A 241 34.00 9.40 -11.80
CA GLY A 241 33.63 9.12 -13.19
C GLY A 241 32.19 8.60 -13.39
N VAL A 242 31.33 8.70 -12.38
CA VAL A 242 29.92 8.25 -12.44
C VAL A 242 28.93 9.41 -12.52
N TYR A 243 27.77 9.17 -13.11
CA TYR A 243 26.63 10.08 -13.11
C TYR A 243 25.85 9.95 -11.81
N ARG A 244 25.64 11.08 -11.13
CA ARG A 244 24.96 11.10 -9.83
C ARG A 244 23.55 11.66 -9.94
N CYS A 245 22.59 10.96 -9.34
CA CYS A 245 21.25 11.47 -9.11
C CYS A 245 21.17 12.25 -7.79
N HIS A 246 20.20 13.15 -7.67
CA HIS A 246 19.92 13.96 -6.49
C HIS A 246 18.99 13.23 -5.49
N SER A 247 18.27 12.21 -5.94
CA SER A 247 17.40 11.37 -5.10
C SER A 247 17.25 9.96 -5.68
N VAL A 248 16.84 9.00 -4.84
CA VAL A 248 16.49 7.64 -5.29
C VAL A 248 15.33 7.67 -6.29
N GLY A 249 14.34 8.54 -6.06
CA GLY A 249 13.23 8.73 -6.99
C GLY A 249 13.67 9.28 -8.35
N GLN A 250 14.68 10.17 -8.39
CA GLN A 250 15.26 10.62 -9.65
C GLN A 250 15.99 9.48 -10.37
N TRP A 251 16.75 8.66 -9.64
CA TRP A 251 17.45 7.50 -10.19
C TRP A 251 16.48 6.50 -10.83
N GLN A 252 15.43 6.12 -10.12
CA GLN A 252 14.39 5.20 -10.65
C GLN A 252 13.75 5.74 -11.93
N ALA A 253 13.45 7.04 -11.98
CA ALA A 253 12.88 7.67 -13.17
C ALA A 253 13.85 7.66 -14.35
N MET A 254 15.13 7.94 -14.12
CA MET A 254 16.16 7.93 -15.15
C MET A 254 16.44 6.52 -15.69
N VAL A 255 16.54 5.51 -14.83
CA VAL A 255 16.74 4.11 -15.24
C VAL A 255 15.61 3.59 -16.11
N ARG A 256 14.35 3.97 -15.81
CA ARG A 256 13.20 3.64 -16.68
C ARG A 256 13.34 4.22 -18.08
N VAL A 257 13.83 5.46 -18.20
CA VAL A 257 14.07 6.08 -19.51
C VAL A 257 15.20 5.37 -20.25
N LEU A 258 16.30 5.01 -19.56
CA LEU A 258 17.40 4.27 -20.19
C LEU A 258 16.95 2.87 -20.67
N ALA A 259 16.13 2.16 -19.89
CA ALA A 259 15.55 0.88 -20.27
C ALA A 259 14.61 0.99 -21.49
N ALA A 260 13.81 2.04 -21.57
CA ALA A 260 12.95 2.30 -22.72
C ALA A 260 13.77 2.58 -24.00
N LEU A 261 14.87 3.33 -23.89
CA LEU A 261 15.80 3.60 -24.99
C LEU A 261 16.56 2.33 -25.43
N HIS A 262 16.94 1.46 -24.49
CA HIS A 262 17.58 0.17 -24.77
C HIS A 262 16.70 -0.73 -25.62
N GLY A 263 15.41 -0.85 -25.28
CA GLY A 263 14.45 -1.65 -26.04
C GLY A 263 14.26 -1.18 -27.50
N GLN A 264 14.52 0.10 -27.80
CA GLN A 264 14.41 0.66 -29.15
C GLN A 264 15.65 0.43 -30.00
N CYS A 265 16.81 0.25 -29.36
CA CYS A 265 18.06 -0.07 -30.04
C CYS A 265 18.18 -1.57 -30.39
N GLY A 266 17.09 -2.34 -30.23
CA GLY A 266 17.05 -3.79 -30.47
C GLY A 266 17.39 -4.64 -29.23
N GLY A 267 17.55 -4.03 -28.05
CA GLY A 267 17.72 -4.74 -26.80
C GLY A 267 16.42 -5.38 -26.29
N PRO A 268 16.49 -6.41 -25.42
CA PRO A 268 15.30 -6.96 -24.77
C PRO A 268 14.56 -5.87 -23.98
N ARG A 269 13.22 -5.89 -24.01
CA ARG A 269 12.41 -5.01 -23.16
C ARG A 269 12.62 -5.40 -21.70
N LEU A 270 13.06 -4.46 -20.88
CA LEU A 270 13.24 -4.64 -19.45
C LEU A 270 12.01 -4.06 -18.73
N GLU A 271 11.20 -4.92 -18.10
CA GLU A 271 10.10 -4.49 -17.24
C GLU A 271 10.61 -4.10 -15.87
N LEU A 272 10.68 -2.79 -15.61
CA LEU A 272 11.05 -2.25 -14.31
C LEU A 272 9.79 -2.08 -13.45
N SER A 273 9.57 -3.00 -12.51
CA SER A 273 8.51 -2.91 -11.50
C SER A 273 8.66 -1.64 -10.64
N THR A 274 7.55 -1.15 -10.08
CA THR A 274 7.48 0.03 -9.19
C THR A 274 7.97 -0.25 -7.77
N ALA A 275 8.28 -1.51 -7.43
CA ALA A 275 9.03 -1.92 -6.24
C ALA A 275 10.48 -2.29 -6.64
N PRO A 276 11.49 -2.19 -5.75
CA PRO A 276 12.84 -2.66 -6.04
C PRO A 276 12.77 -4.14 -6.43
N THR A 277 12.92 -4.42 -7.72
CA THR A 277 12.71 -5.75 -8.28
C THR A 277 14.01 -6.23 -8.86
N VAL A 278 14.48 -7.33 -8.28
CA VAL A 278 15.55 -8.18 -8.77
C VAL A 278 15.09 -8.79 -10.10
N LEU A 279 15.78 -8.44 -11.18
CA LEU A 279 15.61 -9.11 -12.47
C LEU A 279 16.45 -10.39 -12.44
N GLY A 280 15.79 -11.54 -12.28
CA GLY A 280 16.44 -12.83 -12.33
C GLY A 280 15.45 -13.95 -12.57
N SER A 281 15.01 -14.14 -13.81
CA SER A 281 14.76 -15.49 -14.33
C SER A 281 14.60 -15.47 -15.84
N THR A 282 15.62 -15.86 -16.58
CA THR A 282 15.40 -16.59 -17.83
C THR A 282 15.71 -18.05 -17.55
N SER A 283 14.64 -18.82 -17.38
CA SER A 283 14.63 -20.27 -17.35
C SER A 283 15.40 -20.82 -18.55
N ARG A 284 16.50 -21.52 -18.28
CA ARG A 284 17.10 -22.46 -19.21
C ARG A 284 17.26 -23.78 -18.46
N ARG A 285 16.53 -24.79 -18.91
CA ARG A 285 16.65 -26.18 -18.44
C ARG A 285 18.12 -26.60 -18.43
N PRO A 286 18.69 -27.12 -17.33
CA PRO A 286 19.99 -27.74 -17.40
C PRO A 286 19.82 -29.14 -18.00
N THR A 287 20.32 -29.29 -19.22
CA THR A 287 20.74 -30.61 -19.71
C THR A 287 21.92 -31.08 -18.88
N SER A 288 21.82 -32.34 -18.46
CA SER A 288 22.79 -33.22 -17.81
C SER A 288 24.26 -32.79 -17.71
N SER A 289 24.78 -33.09 -16.51
CA SER A 289 26.16 -33.41 -16.14
C SER A 289 27.20 -32.28 -16.21
N GLU A 290 27.32 -31.54 -15.11
CA GLU A 290 28.61 -31.23 -14.49
C GLU A 290 28.38 -30.83 -13.02
N SER A 291 29.02 -31.56 -12.12
CA SER A 291 28.88 -31.41 -10.66
C SER A 291 29.48 -30.10 -10.19
N ALA A 292 28.64 -29.07 -10.04
CA ALA A 292 28.96 -27.90 -9.23
C ALA A 292 29.14 -28.35 -7.77
N GLN A 293 30.35 -28.18 -7.24
CA GLN A 293 30.67 -28.45 -5.85
C GLN A 293 29.80 -27.55 -4.96
N VAL A 294 28.79 -28.15 -4.34
CA VAL A 294 28.05 -27.56 -3.24
C VAL A 294 29.05 -27.43 -2.08
N THR A 295 29.39 -26.20 -1.69
CA THR A 295 30.05 -25.96 -0.40
C THR A 295 29.15 -26.57 0.67
N PRO A 296 29.59 -27.61 1.41
CA PRO A 296 28.68 -28.36 2.26
C PRO A 296 28.18 -27.45 3.39
N ARG A 297 26.85 -27.33 3.51
CA ARG A 297 26.21 -26.70 4.68
C ARG A 297 26.67 -27.45 5.93
N VAL A 298 27.17 -26.69 6.90
CA VAL A 298 27.54 -27.24 8.22
C VAL A 298 26.38 -28.05 8.78
N THR A 299 26.67 -29.25 9.25
CA THR A 299 25.72 -30.25 9.72
C THR A 299 25.76 -30.37 11.24
N MET A 300 24.69 -30.90 11.87
CA MET A 300 24.72 -31.21 13.31
C MET A 300 25.84 -32.17 13.70
N ARG A 301 26.34 -32.97 12.74
CA ARG A 301 27.46 -33.88 12.95
C ARG A 301 28.77 -33.14 13.12
N GLU A 302 29.00 -32.08 12.35
CA GLU A 302 30.17 -31.23 12.48
C GLU A 302 30.12 -30.39 13.76
N VAL A 303 28.94 -29.86 14.12
CA VAL A 303 28.72 -29.20 15.43
C VAL A 303 28.99 -30.16 16.59
N ALA A 304 28.53 -31.40 16.49
CA ALA A 304 28.76 -32.42 17.52
C ALA A 304 30.25 -32.76 17.67
N ALA A 305 30.97 -32.87 16.55
CA ALA A 305 32.40 -33.11 16.54
C ALA A 305 33.18 -31.93 17.16
N ASP A 306 32.86 -30.70 16.78
CA ASP A 306 33.52 -29.49 17.28
C ASP A 306 33.23 -29.22 18.77
N ALA A 307 32.01 -29.48 19.22
CA ALA A 307 31.63 -29.37 20.64
C ALA A 307 32.10 -30.57 21.50
N GLY A 308 32.60 -31.65 20.89
CA GLY A 308 33.01 -32.88 21.58
C GLY A 308 31.86 -33.62 22.26
N VAL A 309 30.69 -33.68 21.61
CA VAL A 309 29.47 -34.33 22.14
C VAL A 309 28.80 -35.22 21.09
N SER A 310 27.76 -35.97 21.48
CA SER A 310 26.97 -36.73 20.52
C SER A 310 26.01 -35.83 19.71
N ILE A 311 25.65 -36.24 18.49
CA ILE A 311 24.61 -35.57 17.68
C ILE A 311 23.29 -35.45 18.48
N LYS A 312 22.97 -36.47 19.28
CA LYS A 312 21.80 -36.48 20.17
C LYS A 312 21.89 -35.40 21.25
N THR A 313 23.08 -35.11 21.77
CA THR A 313 23.31 -34.02 22.73
C THR A 313 23.12 -32.66 22.08
N VAL A 314 23.65 -32.44 20.87
CA VAL A 314 23.40 -31.21 20.08
C VAL A 314 21.91 -31.04 19.82
N SER A 315 21.21 -32.10 19.42
CA SER A 315 19.76 -32.09 19.24
C SER A 315 19.01 -31.73 20.53
N ASN A 316 19.43 -32.23 21.70
CA ASN A 316 18.79 -31.88 22.97
C ASN A 316 19.04 -30.42 23.38
N VAL A 317 20.22 -29.87 23.07
CA VAL A 317 20.54 -28.45 23.30
C VAL A 317 19.65 -27.55 22.43
N LEU A 318 19.54 -27.87 21.14
CA LEU A 318 18.74 -27.12 20.16
C LEU A 318 17.23 -27.20 20.41
N THR A 319 16.74 -28.32 20.94
CA THR A 319 15.28 -28.56 21.10
C THR A 319 14.77 -28.45 22.52
N GLY A 320 15.66 -28.42 23.53
CA GLY A 320 15.29 -28.46 24.94
C GLY A 320 14.67 -29.79 25.40
N ALA A 321 14.65 -30.83 24.57
CA ALA A 321 13.93 -32.08 24.83
C ALA A 321 14.42 -32.86 26.08
N LYS A 322 15.66 -32.64 26.51
CA LYS A 322 16.21 -33.15 27.77
C LYS A 322 17.10 -32.11 28.42
N LYS A 323 17.16 -32.13 29.75
CA LYS A 323 18.05 -31.25 30.52
C LYS A 323 19.50 -31.62 30.18
N VAL A 324 20.23 -30.67 29.61
CA VAL A 324 21.67 -30.76 29.33
C VAL A 324 22.36 -29.83 30.32
N GLU A 325 23.45 -30.30 30.93
CA GLU A 325 24.25 -29.50 31.86
C GLU A 325 24.72 -28.19 31.20
N SER A 326 24.76 -27.11 31.97
CA SER A 326 25.10 -25.76 31.50
C SER A 326 26.45 -25.71 30.77
N GLN A 327 27.45 -26.43 31.29
CA GLN A 327 28.78 -26.51 30.68
C GLN A 327 28.73 -27.19 29.29
N THR A 328 27.94 -28.24 29.13
CA THR A 328 27.79 -28.95 27.86
C THR A 328 26.95 -28.17 26.87
N ARG A 329 25.93 -27.46 27.35
CA ARG A 329 25.14 -26.50 26.53
C ARG A 329 26.02 -25.38 25.98
N GLY A 330 26.83 -24.73 26.82
CA GLY A 330 27.71 -23.65 26.39
C GLY A 330 28.74 -24.08 25.34
N ARG A 331 29.27 -25.30 25.42
CA ARG A 331 30.16 -25.87 24.38
C ARG A 331 29.46 -26.04 23.04
N VAL A 332 28.19 -26.46 23.04
CA VAL A 332 27.40 -26.63 21.81
C VAL A 332 27.02 -25.28 21.21
N GLU A 333 26.61 -24.32 22.02
CA GLU A 333 26.28 -22.96 21.55
C GLU A 333 27.51 -22.26 20.92
N ALA A 334 28.67 -22.36 21.58
CA ALA A 334 29.92 -21.83 21.02
C ALA A 334 30.34 -22.51 19.69
N ALA A 335 30.07 -23.82 19.55
CA ALA A 335 30.32 -24.55 18.30
C ALA A 335 29.35 -24.15 17.19
N ILE A 336 28.08 -23.87 17.52
CA ILE A 336 27.08 -23.37 16.57
C ILE A 336 27.50 -22.01 16.02
N ASP A 337 27.88 -21.08 16.91
CA ASP A 337 28.30 -19.73 16.53
C ASP A 337 29.57 -19.75 15.68
N ARG A 338 30.57 -20.54 16.10
CA ARG A 338 31.86 -20.68 15.39
C ARG A 338 31.70 -21.27 13.99
N LEU A 339 30.84 -22.27 13.84
CA LEU A 339 30.65 -22.95 12.57
C LEU A 339 29.54 -22.32 11.70
N GLY A 340 28.82 -21.32 12.20
CA GLY A 340 27.69 -20.73 11.50
C GLY A 340 26.56 -21.74 11.22
N TYR A 341 26.39 -22.73 12.11
CA TYR A 341 25.38 -23.77 11.93
C TYR A 341 23.97 -23.17 12.02
N GLN A 342 23.20 -23.27 10.93
CA GLN A 342 21.78 -22.96 10.94
C GLN A 342 20.95 -24.24 11.01
N VAL A 343 19.95 -24.27 11.90
CA VAL A 343 19.04 -25.40 12.02
C VAL A 343 18.37 -25.66 10.68
N ASN A 344 18.52 -26.88 10.16
CA ASN A 344 17.86 -27.31 8.95
C ASN A 344 16.35 -27.45 9.23
N THR A 345 15.58 -26.42 8.85
CA THR A 345 14.13 -26.35 9.03
C THR A 345 13.41 -27.51 8.33
N ALA A 346 13.88 -27.95 7.16
CA ALA A 346 13.31 -29.11 6.47
C ALA A 346 13.49 -30.41 7.27
N ALA A 347 14.64 -30.60 7.93
CA ALA A 347 14.85 -31.75 8.82
C ALA A 347 14.02 -31.66 10.11
N ARG A 348 13.78 -30.45 10.64
CA ARG A 348 12.85 -30.22 11.77
C ARG A 348 11.42 -30.59 11.38
N GLN A 349 10.97 -30.13 10.21
CA GLN A 349 9.62 -30.37 9.68
C GLN A 349 9.35 -31.86 9.42
N LEU A 350 10.32 -32.59 8.85
CA LEU A 350 10.21 -34.04 8.64
C LEU A 350 10.10 -34.83 9.95
N ARG A 351 10.75 -34.36 11.03
CA ARG A 351 10.73 -35.03 12.35
C ARG A 351 9.45 -34.75 13.13
N THR A 352 8.88 -33.55 13.03
CA THR A 352 7.65 -33.17 13.73
C THR A 352 6.38 -33.54 12.96
N GLY A 353 6.50 -33.82 11.66
CA GLY A 353 5.34 -33.97 10.76
C GLY A 353 4.62 -32.66 10.47
N ARG A 354 5.16 -31.52 10.94
CA ARG A 354 4.60 -30.18 10.79
C ARG A 354 5.46 -29.35 9.85
N ARG A 355 4.83 -28.48 9.07
CA ARG A 355 5.50 -27.53 8.16
C ARG A 355 5.90 -26.23 8.86
N GLY A 356 5.25 -25.89 9.97
CA GLY A 356 5.40 -24.60 10.63
C GLY A 356 4.86 -23.46 9.77
N GLN A 357 3.79 -23.72 9.01
CA GLN A 357 3.20 -22.75 8.08
C GLN A 357 1.68 -22.82 8.13
N VAL A 358 0.99 -21.69 8.23
CA VAL A 358 -0.47 -21.59 8.10
C VAL A 358 -0.78 -20.56 7.03
N VAL A 359 -1.71 -20.87 6.13
CA VAL A 359 -2.15 -19.93 5.11
C VAL A 359 -3.25 -19.05 5.68
N LEU A 360 -3.09 -17.73 5.59
CA LEU A 360 -4.17 -16.77 5.78
C LEU A 360 -4.68 -16.32 4.42
N ALA A 361 -5.95 -16.58 4.12
CA ALA A 361 -6.61 -16.16 2.90
C ALA A 361 -7.60 -15.02 3.18
N VAL A 362 -7.35 -13.84 2.63
CA VAL A 362 -8.19 -12.64 2.79
C VAL A 362 -8.62 -12.07 1.44
N PRO A 363 -9.74 -11.35 1.34
CA PRO A 363 -10.22 -10.80 0.07
C PRO A 363 -9.27 -9.78 -0.54
N GLU A 364 -8.83 -8.80 0.25
CA GLU A 364 -8.02 -7.66 -0.19
C GLU A 364 -7.36 -6.97 1.00
N PHE A 365 -6.55 -5.94 0.75
CA PHE A 365 -5.94 -5.08 1.78
C PHE A 365 -6.36 -3.61 1.68
N ARG A 366 -7.35 -3.29 0.83
CA ARG A 366 -7.92 -1.94 0.79
C ARG A 366 -8.82 -1.64 1.98
N VAL A 367 -9.25 -2.68 2.70
CA VAL A 367 -10.01 -2.60 3.95
C VAL A 367 -9.05 -2.93 5.08
N ASN A 368 -8.77 -1.98 5.96
CA ASN A 368 -7.66 -2.09 6.92
C ASN A 368 -7.80 -3.25 7.90
N TYR A 369 -9.03 -3.64 8.24
CA TYR A 369 -9.35 -4.82 9.06
C TYR A 369 -8.57 -6.08 8.64
N PHE A 370 -8.41 -6.33 7.34
CA PHE A 370 -7.69 -7.53 6.86
C PHE A 370 -6.18 -7.46 7.06
N ALA A 371 -5.60 -6.26 7.02
CA ALA A 371 -4.18 -6.05 7.30
C ALA A 371 -3.90 -6.24 8.79
N GLU A 372 -4.70 -5.61 9.66
CA GLU A 372 -4.59 -5.72 11.12
C GLU A 372 -4.78 -7.17 11.60
N LEU A 373 -5.77 -7.89 11.04
CA LEU A 373 -5.95 -9.32 11.31
C LEU A 373 -4.72 -10.15 10.91
N ALA A 374 -4.07 -9.81 9.79
CA ALA A 374 -2.87 -10.50 9.36
C ALA A 374 -1.71 -10.28 10.33
N GLU A 375 -1.52 -9.04 10.81
CA GLU A 375 -0.52 -8.72 11.84
C GLU A 375 -0.77 -9.49 13.13
N GLN A 376 -2.01 -9.50 13.64
CA GLN A 376 -2.39 -10.27 14.84
C GLN A 376 -2.10 -11.77 14.68
N LEU A 377 -2.34 -12.33 13.49
CA LEU A 377 -2.02 -13.73 13.20
C LEU A 377 -0.51 -13.98 13.08
N ILE A 378 0.25 -13.05 12.51
CA ILE A 378 1.71 -13.15 12.41
C ILE A 378 2.33 -13.16 13.80
N ASP A 379 1.91 -12.23 14.67
CA ASP A 379 2.40 -12.14 16.04
C ASP A 379 2.04 -13.40 16.86
N ALA A 380 0.76 -13.80 16.83
CA ALA A 380 0.31 -15.02 17.51
C ALA A 380 0.93 -16.30 16.94
N GLY A 381 1.30 -16.29 15.66
CA GLY A 381 2.02 -17.36 14.98
C GLY A 381 3.48 -17.45 15.41
N ALA A 382 4.17 -16.32 15.51
CA ALA A 382 5.56 -16.24 15.97
C ALA A 382 5.72 -16.81 17.38
N GLU A 383 4.78 -16.53 18.29
CA GLU A 383 4.73 -17.14 19.63
C GLU A 383 4.62 -18.68 19.62
N ARG A 384 4.17 -19.26 18.50
CA ARG A 384 3.88 -20.70 18.33
C ARG A 384 4.85 -21.40 17.36
N ASP A 385 5.93 -20.74 16.94
CA ASP A 385 6.84 -21.19 15.88
C ASP A 385 6.12 -21.50 14.54
N VAL A 386 5.06 -20.74 14.21
CA VAL A 386 4.27 -20.88 12.99
C VAL A 386 4.40 -19.62 12.13
N ASN A 387 4.81 -19.79 10.87
CA ASN A 387 4.82 -18.71 9.89
C ASN A 387 3.45 -18.56 9.23
N ILE A 388 3.00 -17.32 9.04
CA ILE A 388 1.76 -17.04 8.31
C ILE A 388 2.08 -16.71 6.85
N LEU A 389 1.45 -17.43 5.94
CA LEU A 389 1.52 -17.20 4.50
C LEU A 389 0.25 -16.50 4.04
N VAL A 390 0.34 -15.23 3.69
CA VAL A 390 -0.85 -14.46 3.31
C VAL A 390 -1.14 -14.57 1.81
N GLN A 391 -2.40 -14.81 1.46
CA GLN A 391 -2.90 -14.92 0.09
C GLN A 391 -4.16 -14.07 -0.10
N MET A 392 -4.27 -13.42 -1.26
CA MET A 392 -5.48 -12.66 -1.62
C MET A 392 -6.46 -13.51 -2.44
N THR A 393 -7.72 -13.52 -2.04
CA THR A 393 -8.81 -14.25 -2.71
C THR A 393 -9.58 -13.38 -3.71
N ARG A 394 -9.58 -12.06 -3.51
CA ARG A 394 -10.47 -11.10 -4.19
C ARG A 394 -11.95 -11.43 -4.09
N GLY A 395 -12.34 -12.20 -3.07
CA GLY A 395 -13.71 -12.66 -2.84
C GLY A 395 -14.26 -13.56 -3.96
N ARG A 396 -13.38 -14.25 -4.70
CA ARG A 396 -13.79 -15.16 -5.79
C ARG A 396 -13.79 -16.60 -5.31
N ARG A 397 -14.92 -17.28 -5.48
CA ARG A 397 -15.10 -18.68 -5.06
C ARG A 397 -14.00 -19.59 -5.61
N GLU A 398 -13.70 -19.51 -6.90
CA GLU A 398 -12.69 -20.35 -7.55
C GLU A 398 -11.32 -20.15 -6.90
N ARG A 399 -10.96 -18.90 -6.59
CA ARG A 399 -9.68 -18.57 -5.97
C ARG A 399 -9.61 -19.05 -4.52
N GLU A 400 -10.70 -18.94 -3.77
CA GLU A 400 -10.81 -19.46 -2.40
C GLU A 400 -10.56 -20.97 -2.40
N LEU A 401 -11.23 -21.72 -3.29
CA LEU A 401 -11.04 -23.17 -3.44
C LEU A 401 -9.62 -23.55 -3.90
N GLU A 402 -9.05 -22.83 -4.88
CA GLU A 402 -7.67 -23.02 -5.34
C GLU A 402 -6.66 -22.86 -4.21
N ILE A 403 -6.83 -21.86 -3.34
CA ILE A 403 -5.92 -21.61 -2.22
C ILE A 403 -5.99 -22.76 -1.22
N VAL A 404 -7.19 -23.25 -0.88
CA VAL A 404 -7.32 -24.40 0.02
C VAL A 404 -6.70 -25.64 -0.59
N ALA A 405 -6.92 -25.90 -1.89
CA ALA A 405 -6.32 -27.02 -2.59
C ALA A 405 -4.79 -26.93 -2.64
N ALA A 406 -4.22 -25.75 -2.93
CA ALA A 406 -2.78 -25.53 -2.98
C ALA A 406 -2.11 -25.61 -1.60
N ALA A 407 -2.84 -25.20 -0.55
CA ALA A 407 -2.38 -25.32 0.82
C ALA A 407 -2.31 -26.78 1.31
N ARG A 408 -2.88 -27.74 0.56
CA ARG A 408 -2.76 -29.17 0.87
C ARG A 408 -1.30 -29.59 0.77
N GLY A 409 -0.68 -29.62 1.93
CA GLY A 409 0.62 -30.19 2.14
C GLY A 409 1.77 -29.66 1.29
N LEU A 410 2.07 -28.38 1.08
CA LEU A 410 1.54 -27.10 1.49
C LEU A 410 1.86 -26.66 2.92
N ALA A 411 0.78 -26.38 3.66
CA ALA A 411 0.76 -25.79 4.98
C ALA A 411 0.13 -26.76 5.99
N ASP A 412 0.20 -26.38 7.25
CA ASP A 412 -0.40 -27.08 8.39
C ASP A 412 -1.91 -26.81 8.51
N GLY A 413 -2.40 -25.75 7.86
CA GLY A 413 -3.82 -25.45 7.73
C GLY A 413 -4.08 -24.12 7.04
N VAL A 414 -5.36 -23.79 6.89
CA VAL A 414 -5.84 -22.57 6.26
C VAL A 414 -6.81 -21.84 7.19
N ILE A 415 -6.57 -20.56 7.39
CA ILE A 415 -7.49 -19.61 8.01
C ILE A 415 -8.03 -18.74 6.88
N MET A 416 -9.35 -18.65 6.73
CA MET A 416 -9.96 -17.99 5.57
C MET A 416 -11.07 -17.03 5.98
N VAL A 417 -11.00 -15.80 5.46
CA VAL A 417 -12.14 -14.89 5.41
C VAL A 417 -12.82 -15.06 4.07
N ALA A 418 -13.88 -15.86 4.02
CA ALA A 418 -14.56 -16.19 2.77
C ALA A 418 -15.58 -15.12 2.37
N GLN A 419 -15.60 -14.76 1.08
CA GLN A 419 -16.67 -13.93 0.50
C GLN A 419 -17.34 -14.58 -0.73
N GLY A 420 -16.64 -15.50 -1.42
CA GLY A 420 -17.15 -16.14 -2.63
C GLY A 420 -17.75 -17.53 -2.41
N MET A 421 -17.21 -18.30 -1.45
CA MET A 421 -17.68 -19.65 -1.13
C MET A 421 -19.10 -19.65 -0.53
N SER A 422 -19.70 -20.83 -0.59
CA SER A 422 -21.02 -21.15 -0.06
C SER A 422 -20.96 -22.35 0.89
N GLU A 423 -22.05 -22.62 1.60
CA GLU A 423 -22.11 -23.73 2.57
C GLU A 423 -21.86 -25.09 1.91
N GLY A 424 -22.25 -25.24 0.64
CA GLY A 424 -22.04 -26.45 -0.15
C GLY A 424 -20.57 -26.77 -0.43
N ASP A 425 -19.67 -25.79 -0.30
CA ASP A 425 -18.23 -25.96 -0.50
C ASP A 425 -17.55 -26.56 0.75
N LEU A 426 -18.11 -26.32 1.94
CA LEU A 426 -17.47 -26.64 3.22
C LEU A 426 -17.16 -28.13 3.47
N PRO A 427 -18.00 -29.11 3.05
CA PRO A 427 -17.69 -30.52 3.26
C PRO A 427 -16.36 -30.97 2.63
N GLU A 428 -16.04 -30.46 1.44
CA GLU A 428 -14.79 -30.79 0.74
C GLU A 428 -13.57 -30.15 1.42
N LEU A 429 -13.74 -28.97 2.02
CA LEU A 429 -12.67 -28.26 2.74
C LEU A 429 -12.35 -28.95 4.06
N SER A 430 -13.35 -29.43 4.78
CA SER A 430 -13.17 -30.21 6.03
C SER A 430 -12.34 -31.48 5.81
N ALA A 431 -12.49 -32.11 4.65
CA ALA A 431 -11.71 -33.28 4.25
C ALA A 431 -10.27 -32.95 3.81
N SER A 432 -9.96 -31.67 3.55
CA SER A 432 -8.69 -31.22 2.97
C SER A 432 -7.57 -30.99 3.98
N GLY A 433 -7.89 -30.93 5.27
CA GLY A 433 -6.95 -30.61 6.34
C GLY A 433 -7.56 -29.68 7.38
N ALA A 434 -6.71 -29.06 8.21
CA ALA A 434 -7.16 -28.07 9.18
C ALA A 434 -7.62 -26.80 8.45
N PHE A 435 -8.89 -26.45 8.61
CA PHE A 435 -9.52 -25.30 7.99
C PHE A 435 -10.34 -24.54 9.03
N VAL A 436 -10.07 -23.25 9.18
CA VAL A 436 -10.81 -22.33 10.05
C VAL A 436 -11.40 -21.22 9.20
N LEU A 437 -12.72 -21.09 9.26
CA LEU A 437 -13.46 -20.01 8.63
C LEU A 437 -13.54 -18.82 9.58
N LEU A 438 -13.42 -17.60 9.05
CA LEU A 438 -13.64 -16.35 9.77
C LEU A 438 -14.79 -15.54 9.12
N GLY A 439 -15.69 -15.02 9.94
CA GLY A 439 -16.82 -14.15 9.52
C GLY A 439 -18.07 -14.91 9.06
N GLU A 440 -19.19 -14.22 8.87
CA GLU A 440 -20.52 -14.85 8.71
C GLU A 440 -20.98 -15.09 7.26
N ASN A 441 -20.12 -14.88 6.25
CA ASN A 441 -20.57 -14.99 4.85
C ASN A 441 -20.92 -16.42 4.43
N VAL A 442 -20.36 -17.40 5.13
CA VAL A 442 -20.70 -18.81 4.99
C VAL A 442 -21.01 -19.34 6.39
N SER A 443 -22.17 -19.99 6.57
CA SER A 443 -22.50 -20.66 7.83
C SER A 443 -22.26 -22.16 7.67
N GLY A 444 -21.77 -22.85 8.70
CA GLY A 444 -21.57 -24.28 8.55
C GLY A 444 -21.00 -25.01 9.75
N ALA A 445 -21.76 -26.00 10.22
CA ALA A 445 -21.36 -26.92 11.29
C ALA A 445 -20.30 -27.95 10.87
N SER A 446 -19.78 -27.90 9.64
CA SER A 446 -18.83 -28.88 9.07
C SER A 446 -17.36 -28.44 9.13
N VAL A 447 -17.08 -27.18 9.47
CA VAL A 447 -15.73 -26.62 9.64
C VAL A 447 -15.63 -25.76 10.91
N ASP A 448 -14.41 -25.62 11.44
CA ASP A 448 -14.18 -24.75 12.58
C ASP A 448 -14.40 -23.30 12.13
N HIS A 449 -15.13 -22.52 12.93
CA HIS A 449 -15.65 -21.23 12.52
C HIS A 449 -15.57 -20.23 13.66
N ILE A 450 -14.98 -19.07 13.38
CA ILE A 450 -14.94 -17.94 14.31
C ILE A 450 -15.70 -16.77 13.69
N THR A 451 -16.69 -16.27 14.41
CA THR A 451 -17.49 -15.10 14.02
C THR A 451 -17.48 -14.07 15.13
N ILE A 452 -18.02 -12.89 14.84
CA ILE A 452 -18.53 -11.96 15.84
C ILE A 452 -20.04 -11.97 15.73
N SER A 453 -20.80 -11.63 16.77
CA SER A 453 -22.24 -11.46 16.61
C SER A 453 -22.54 -10.14 15.89
N ASN A 454 -22.63 -10.14 14.56
CA ASN A 454 -22.87 -8.91 13.78
C ASN A 454 -24.21 -8.24 14.12
N ALA A 455 -25.22 -9.04 14.48
CA ALA A 455 -26.52 -8.52 14.90
C ALA A 455 -26.43 -7.83 16.27
N ASP A 456 -25.81 -8.46 17.28
CA ASP A 456 -25.68 -7.83 18.60
C ASP A 456 -24.75 -6.61 18.57
N ALA A 457 -23.67 -6.68 17.79
CA ALA A 457 -22.73 -5.57 17.62
C ALA A 457 -23.38 -4.37 16.94
N ALA A 458 -24.14 -4.58 15.86
CA ALA A 458 -24.87 -3.51 15.20
C ALA A 458 -26.04 -2.97 16.06
N ARG A 459 -26.65 -3.83 16.88
CA ARG A 459 -27.61 -3.39 17.91
C ARG A 459 -26.91 -2.42 18.89
N THR A 460 -25.75 -2.78 19.41
CA THR A 460 -24.94 -1.96 20.33
C THR A 460 -24.60 -0.60 19.72
N ALA A 461 -24.14 -0.57 18.46
CA ALA A 461 -23.83 0.66 17.73
C ALA A 461 -25.06 1.58 17.60
N MET A 462 -26.21 1.01 17.25
CA MET A 462 -27.46 1.75 17.12
C MET A 462 -27.97 2.24 18.48
N GLU A 463 -27.94 1.40 19.51
CA GLU A 463 -28.36 1.75 20.88
C GLU A 463 -27.54 2.91 21.44
N HIS A 464 -26.23 2.98 21.15
CA HIS A 464 -25.38 4.11 21.53
C HIS A 464 -25.89 5.44 20.96
N LEU A 465 -26.18 5.46 19.66
CA LEU A 465 -26.71 6.66 18.98
C LEU A 465 -28.10 7.04 19.51
N LEU A 466 -28.97 6.06 19.73
CA LEU A 466 -30.32 6.29 20.26
C LEU A 466 -30.29 6.78 21.72
N ALA A 467 -29.39 6.25 22.55
CA ALA A 467 -29.19 6.71 23.93
C ALA A 467 -28.73 8.17 23.97
N ALA A 468 -27.90 8.60 23.00
CA ALA A 468 -27.48 9.99 22.81
C ALA A 468 -28.57 10.92 22.23
N GLY A 469 -29.80 10.42 22.05
CA GLY A 469 -30.93 11.23 21.58
C GLY A 469 -31.10 11.30 20.07
N ARG A 470 -30.25 10.63 19.28
CA ARG A 470 -30.38 10.57 17.81
C ARG A 470 -31.58 9.71 17.43
N ARG A 471 -32.30 10.05 16.36
CA ARG A 471 -33.57 9.40 15.99
C ARG A 471 -33.67 9.05 14.51
N GLN A 472 -32.98 9.77 13.64
CA GLN A 472 -33.00 9.59 12.19
C GLN A 472 -31.65 9.05 11.73
N VAL A 473 -31.44 7.75 11.98
CA VAL A 473 -30.15 7.10 11.77
C VAL A 473 -30.08 6.45 10.39
N VAL A 474 -29.11 6.86 9.59
CA VAL A 474 -28.77 6.22 8.31
C VAL A 474 -28.01 4.93 8.57
N LEU A 475 -28.41 3.83 7.92
CA LEU A 475 -27.63 2.60 7.84
C LEU A 475 -26.89 2.58 6.50
N LEU A 476 -25.58 2.80 6.52
CA LEU A 476 -24.75 2.91 5.32
C LEU A 476 -23.98 1.61 5.08
N GLY A 477 -24.21 1.00 3.92
CA GLY A 477 -23.57 -0.28 3.56
C GLY A 477 -24.54 -1.41 3.23
N LEU A 478 -25.83 -1.10 3.02
CA LEU A 478 -26.82 -2.10 2.67
C LEU A 478 -26.38 -2.88 1.42
N GLY A 479 -26.41 -4.20 1.52
CA GLY A 479 -26.08 -5.12 0.44
C GLY A 479 -26.73 -6.49 0.65
N SER A 480 -26.43 -7.43 -0.24
CA SER A 480 -27.00 -8.78 -0.24
C SER A 480 -26.25 -9.79 0.64
N SER A 481 -25.16 -9.40 1.30
CA SER A 481 -24.38 -10.31 2.13
C SER A 481 -25.09 -10.69 3.45
N PRO A 482 -24.85 -11.90 4.00
CA PRO A 482 -25.35 -12.27 5.32
C PRO A 482 -24.94 -11.28 6.42
N VAL A 483 -23.72 -10.73 6.34
CA VAL A 483 -23.19 -9.73 7.28
C VAL A 483 -24.02 -8.45 7.23
N SER A 484 -24.30 -7.92 6.02
CA SER A 484 -25.20 -6.76 5.82
C SER A 484 -26.56 -7.02 6.46
N ALA A 485 -27.16 -8.19 6.16
CA ALA A 485 -28.47 -8.55 6.70
C ALA A 485 -28.46 -8.66 8.23
N ALA A 486 -27.41 -9.23 8.82
CA ALA A 486 -27.25 -9.33 10.27
C ALA A 486 -27.15 -7.95 10.94
N ARG A 487 -26.34 -7.04 10.38
CA ARG A 487 -26.19 -5.67 10.91
C ARG A 487 -27.51 -4.89 10.82
N VAL A 488 -28.24 -4.99 9.69
CA VAL A 488 -29.59 -4.40 9.56
C VAL A 488 -30.55 -4.96 10.61
N ARG A 489 -30.58 -6.28 10.85
CA ARG A 489 -31.43 -6.89 11.88
C ARG A 489 -31.11 -6.35 13.27
N GLY A 490 -29.83 -6.22 13.61
CA GLY A 490 -29.36 -5.61 14.85
C GLY A 490 -29.87 -4.19 15.07
N CYS A 491 -29.64 -3.32 14.08
CA CYS A 491 -30.11 -1.93 14.14
C CYS A 491 -31.65 -1.83 14.19
N ARG A 492 -32.38 -2.72 13.49
CA ARG A 492 -33.85 -2.78 13.58
C ARG A 492 -34.34 -3.19 14.96
N ALA A 493 -33.68 -4.15 15.61
CA ALA A 493 -34.00 -4.55 16.97
C ALA A 493 -33.78 -3.40 17.97
N ALA A 494 -32.66 -2.67 17.85
CA ALA A 494 -32.38 -1.48 18.64
C ALA A 494 -33.42 -0.37 18.42
N ALA A 495 -33.77 -0.06 17.16
CA ALA A 495 -34.81 0.93 16.88
C ALA A 495 -36.14 0.56 17.55
N ALA A 496 -36.55 -0.70 17.44
CA ALA A 496 -37.79 -1.18 18.02
C ALA A 496 -37.81 -1.10 19.56
N SER A 497 -36.68 -1.36 20.24
CA SER A 497 -36.61 -1.25 21.71
C SER A 497 -36.74 0.21 22.19
N TYR A 498 -36.45 1.19 21.34
CA TYR A 498 -36.69 2.61 21.58
C TYR A 498 -38.02 3.12 21.01
N GLY A 499 -38.91 2.23 20.55
CA GLY A 499 -40.21 2.59 19.99
C GLY A 499 -40.14 3.26 18.61
N LEU A 500 -39.03 3.11 17.89
CA LEU A 500 -38.81 3.67 16.56
C LEU A 500 -39.00 2.62 15.46
N GLN A 501 -39.51 3.05 14.32
CA GLN A 501 -39.50 2.27 13.09
C GLN A 501 -38.47 2.83 12.13
N LEU A 502 -37.55 1.98 11.65
CA LEU A 502 -36.53 2.37 10.68
C LEU A 502 -37.18 2.65 9.32
N ASP A 503 -37.12 3.92 8.91
CA ASP A 503 -37.54 4.38 7.59
C ASP A 503 -36.65 3.76 6.51
N ASN A 504 -37.26 3.13 5.50
CA ASN A 504 -36.54 2.51 4.40
C ASN A 504 -35.70 3.53 3.59
N ARG A 505 -36.06 4.82 3.62
CA ARG A 505 -35.26 5.89 2.98
C ARG A 505 -33.89 6.06 3.62
N LEU A 506 -33.72 5.68 4.90
CA LEU A 506 -32.46 5.77 5.66
C LEU A 506 -31.56 4.54 5.45
N LEU A 507 -32.00 3.55 4.68
CA LEU A 507 -31.20 2.37 4.35
C LEU A 507 -30.46 2.60 3.04
N VAL A 508 -29.15 2.83 3.13
CA VAL A 508 -28.35 3.28 2.00
C VAL A 508 -27.43 2.15 1.51
N PRO A 509 -27.64 1.67 0.27
CA PRO A 509 -26.71 0.73 -0.34
C PRO A 509 -25.35 1.36 -0.56
N ALA A 510 -24.29 0.66 -0.16
CA ALA A 510 -22.92 1.03 -0.50
C ALA A 510 -22.11 -0.25 -0.63
N GLY A 511 -21.48 -0.44 -1.78
CA GLY A 511 -20.74 -1.64 -2.12
C GLY A 511 -19.77 -1.37 -3.28
N PRO A 512 -18.55 -1.92 -3.27
CA PRO A 512 -17.88 -2.61 -2.13
C PRO A 512 -17.74 -1.71 -0.89
N TRP A 513 -17.52 -2.28 0.30
CA TRP A 513 -17.38 -1.51 1.56
C TRP A 513 -16.03 -0.80 1.68
N HIS A 514 -15.79 0.14 0.77
CA HIS A 514 -14.59 0.97 0.64
C HIS A 514 -14.92 2.45 0.91
N ARG A 515 -13.91 3.27 1.23
CA ARG A 515 -14.09 4.72 1.47
C ARG A 515 -14.77 5.44 0.31
N ASP A 516 -14.34 5.15 -0.92
CA ASP A 516 -14.87 5.82 -2.11
C ASP A 516 -16.34 5.46 -2.36
N ALA A 517 -16.75 4.23 -2.01
CA ALA A 517 -18.15 3.84 -2.07
C ALA A 517 -18.98 4.49 -0.96
N GLY A 518 -18.43 4.61 0.25
CA GLY A 518 -19.07 5.31 1.37
C GLY A 518 -19.26 6.80 1.08
N GLU A 519 -18.23 7.49 0.57
CA GLU A 519 -18.30 8.89 0.18
C GLU A 519 -19.34 9.10 -0.91
N ARG A 520 -19.28 8.31 -2.00
CA ARG A 520 -20.26 8.41 -3.11
C ARG A 520 -21.69 8.17 -2.64
N ALA A 521 -21.93 7.09 -1.89
CA ALA A 521 -23.28 6.77 -1.42
C ALA A 521 -23.83 7.83 -0.46
N MET A 522 -22.97 8.43 0.37
CA MET A 522 -23.37 9.51 1.27
C MET A 522 -23.67 10.80 0.50
N LEU A 523 -22.87 11.15 -0.53
CA LEU A 523 -23.15 12.28 -1.42
C LEU A 523 -24.51 12.11 -2.13
N ASP A 524 -24.75 10.94 -2.72
CA ASP A 524 -26.01 10.61 -3.38
C ASP A 524 -27.20 10.63 -2.41
N PHE A 525 -26.98 10.35 -1.13
CA PHE A 525 -28.01 10.42 -0.10
C PHE A 525 -28.31 11.88 0.30
N LEU A 526 -27.27 12.71 0.49
CA LEU A 526 -27.41 14.14 0.80
C LEU A 526 -28.25 14.86 -0.27
N ASP A 527 -28.03 14.55 -1.55
CA ASP A 527 -28.77 15.13 -2.67
C ASP A 527 -30.28 14.82 -2.65
N ARG A 528 -30.71 13.76 -1.93
CA ARG A 528 -32.13 13.41 -1.77
C ARG A 528 -32.85 14.33 -0.77
N GLY A 529 -32.11 15.05 0.07
CA GLY A 529 -32.67 15.92 1.10
C GLY A 529 -33.46 15.18 2.19
N VAL A 530 -33.18 13.90 2.42
CA VAL A 530 -33.80 13.13 3.52
C VAL A 530 -33.13 13.56 4.83
N PRO A 531 -33.90 14.01 5.84
CA PRO A 531 -33.33 14.43 7.12
C PRO A 531 -32.78 13.25 7.91
N PHE A 532 -31.63 13.46 8.56
CA PHE A 532 -30.92 12.47 9.36
C PHE A 532 -30.05 13.18 10.40
N ASP A 533 -29.76 12.50 11.51
CA ASP A 533 -28.96 13.03 12.62
C ASP A 533 -27.87 12.07 13.10
N ALA A 534 -27.79 10.87 12.52
CA ALA A 534 -26.71 9.93 12.77
C ALA A 534 -26.49 8.94 11.62
N ILE A 535 -25.34 8.26 11.63
CA ILE A 535 -24.96 7.21 10.68
C ILE A 535 -24.40 6.02 11.44
N VAL A 536 -24.87 4.82 11.12
CA VAL A 536 -24.18 3.55 11.37
C VAL A 536 -23.56 3.10 10.06
N GLY A 537 -22.23 3.20 9.96
CA GLY A 537 -21.45 2.65 8.86
C GLY A 537 -21.24 1.16 9.07
N PHE A 538 -21.48 0.34 8.04
CA PHE A 538 -21.25 -1.10 8.11
C PHE A 538 -19.78 -1.48 7.98
N ASN A 539 -18.85 -0.53 8.00
CA ASN A 539 -17.48 -0.67 8.46
C ASN A 539 -16.88 0.73 8.58
N ASP A 540 -15.67 0.81 9.11
CA ASP A 540 -14.93 2.06 9.26
C ASP A 540 -14.61 2.70 7.91
N GLU A 541 -14.35 1.91 6.87
CA GLU A 541 -14.12 2.43 5.52
C GLU A 541 -15.32 3.25 5.02
N LEU A 542 -16.54 2.70 5.18
CA LEU A 542 -17.76 3.41 4.85
C LEU A 542 -18.00 4.62 5.76
N ALA A 543 -17.73 4.50 7.05
CA ALA A 543 -17.89 5.60 8.02
C ALA A 543 -16.94 6.77 7.70
N LEU A 544 -15.68 6.48 7.37
CA LEU A 544 -14.68 7.46 6.95
C LEU A 544 -15.07 8.12 5.63
N GLY A 545 -15.59 7.35 4.66
CA GLY A 545 -16.16 7.88 3.42
C GLY A 545 -17.34 8.84 3.68
N ALA A 546 -18.24 8.47 4.58
CA ALA A 546 -19.36 9.32 4.97
C ALA A 546 -18.88 10.60 5.68
N ALA A 547 -17.95 10.50 6.64
CA ALA A 547 -17.36 11.64 7.32
C ALA A 547 -16.73 12.63 6.33
N ARG A 548 -16.06 12.11 5.30
CA ARG A 548 -15.51 12.93 4.20
C ARG A 548 -16.61 13.66 3.42
N ALA A 549 -17.69 12.97 3.05
CA ALA A 549 -18.83 13.58 2.35
C ALA A 549 -19.49 14.68 3.19
N LEU A 550 -19.74 14.44 4.48
CA LEU A 550 -20.31 15.42 5.40
C LEU A 550 -19.42 16.65 5.55
N LEU A 551 -18.11 16.45 5.75
CA LEU A 551 -17.13 17.54 5.87
C LEU A 551 -17.14 18.45 4.63
N THR A 552 -17.18 17.86 3.43
CA THR A 552 -17.22 18.65 2.18
C THR A 552 -18.54 19.39 1.97
N HIS A 553 -19.62 18.95 2.62
CA HIS A 553 -20.94 19.59 2.64
C HIS A 553 -21.14 20.56 3.80
N GLY A 554 -20.13 20.74 4.65
CA GLY A 554 -20.21 21.64 5.81
C GLY A 554 -21.12 21.13 6.92
N VAL A 555 -21.39 19.82 6.97
CA VAL A 555 -22.12 19.15 8.06
C VAL A 555 -21.10 18.76 9.13
N HIS A 556 -21.32 19.20 10.37
CA HIS A 556 -20.39 18.97 11.47
C HIS A 556 -20.64 17.63 12.15
N VAL A 557 -19.56 16.90 12.40
CA VAL A 557 -19.57 15.66 13.17
C VAL A 557 -18.81 15.93 14.48
N PRO A 558 -19.39 15.66 15.66
CA PRO A 558 -20.66 14.98 15.91
C PRO A 558 -21.88 15.92 16.01
N SER A 559 -21.69 17.24 16.00
CA SER A 559 -22.73 18.20 16.41
C SER A 559 -24.02 18.08 15.60
N ASP A 560 -23.91 18.12 14.27
CA ASP A 560 -25.07 17.99 13.38
C ASP A 560 -25.42 16.51 13.19
N VAL A 561 -24.41 15.68 12.91
CA VAL A 561 -24.57 14.24 12.65
C VAL A 561 -23.53 13.45 13.43
N ALA A 562 -23.97 12.46 14.20
CA ALA A 562 -23.08 11.50 14.86
C ALA A 562 -22.77 10.31 13.94
N ILE A 563 -21.57 9.73 14.03
CA ILE A 563 -21.17 8.56 13.21
C ILE A 563 -20.65 7.46 14.12
N VAL A 564 -21.12 6.23 13.88
CA VAL A 564 -20.52 5.00 14.42
C VAL A 564 -20.09 4.11 13.25
N GLY A 565 -18.85 3.63 13.29
CA GLY A 565 -18.27 2.67 12.36
C GLY A 565 -18.29 1.24 12.89
N PHE A 566 -17.47 0.40 12.28
CA PHE A 566 -17.29 -1.00 12.65
C PHE A 566 -15.90 -1.44 12.17
N ASP A 567 -15.16 -2.16 13.03
CA ASP A 567 -13.86 -2.82 12.82
C ASP A 567 -12.73 -2.22 13.69
N ASP A 568 -12.91 -1.01 14.22
CA ASP A 568 -11.94 -0.28 15.05
C ASP A 568 -10.55 -0.12 14.43
N SER A 569 -10.52 0.17 13.14
CA SER A 569 -9.30 0.36 12.38
C SER A 569 -8.46 1.54 12.88
N GLU A 570 -7.15 1.46 12.68
CA GLU A 570 -6.24 2.55 13.02
C GLU A 570 -6.64 3.86 12.31
N ASP A 571 -7.06 3.78 11.04
CA ASP A 571 -7.52 4.94 10.27
C ASP A 571 -8.78 5.60 10.86
N ALA A 572 -9.65 4.82 11.51
CA ALA A 572 -10.78 5.36 12.26
C ALA A 572 -10.34 6.05 13.56
N ALA A 573 -9.34 5.53 14.25
CA ALA A 573 -8.83 6.13 15.49
C ALA A 573 -8.12 7.48 15.26
N TYR A 574 -7.45 7.66 14.11
CA TYR A 574 -6.66 8.86 13.79
C TYR A 574 -7.32 9.80 12.77
N SER A 575 -8.58 9.56 12.39
CA SER A 575 -9.33 10.48 11.55
C SER A 575 -9.72 11.76 12.31
N THR A 576 -10.25 12.75 11.58
CA THR A 576 -10.79 13.98 12.18
C THR A 576 -12.23 14.20 11.71
N PRO A 577 -13.24 14.02 12.59
CA PRO A 577 -13.11 13.48 13.96
C PRO A 577 -12.69 12.00 13.96
N SER A 578 -12.14 11.54 15.08
CA SER A 578 -11.90 10.12 15.32
C SER A 578 -13.23 9.35 15.41
N ILE A 579 -13.33 8.22 14.71
CA ILE A 579 -14.59 7.49 14.56
C ILE A 579 -14.85 6.56 15.76
N THR A 580 -15.99 6.73 16.42
CA THR A 580 -16.55 5.75 17.36
C THR A 580 -16.83 4.45 16.60
N SER A 581 -16.32 3.31 17.05
CA SER A 581 -16.40 2.07 16.25
C SER A 581 -16.65 0.84 17.12
N ILE A 582 -17.34 -0.16 16.56
CA ILE A 582 -17.34 -1.51 17.15
C ILE A 582 -15.95 -2.11 16.95
N ALA A 583 -15.33 -2.59 18.03
CA ALA A 583 -14.01 -3.17 18.06
C ALA A 583 -14.08 -4.69 18.32
N PRO A 584 -13.99 -5.55 17.29
CA PRO A 584 -13.77 -6.98 17.47
C PRO A 584 -12.46 -7.25 18.21
N ASP A 585 -12.43 -8.24 19.10
CA ASP A 585 -11.19 -8.69 19.72
C ASP A 585 -10.35 -9.51 18.73
N MET A 586 -9.61 -8.81 17.85
CA MET A 586 -8.79 -9.44 16.81
C MET A 586 -7.68 -10.33 17.39
N ALA A 587 -7.12 -9.95 18.55
CA ALA A 587 -6.13 -10.76 19.24
C ALA A 587 -6.72 -12.09 19.73
N HIS A 588 -7.96 -12.09 20.23
CA HIS A 588 -8.70 -13.32 20.53
C HIS A 588 -8.95 -14.14 19.28
N ILE A 589 -9.44 -13.53 18.20
CA ILE A 589 -9.73 -14.21 16.93
C ILE A 589 -8.47 -14.90 16.39
N ALA A 590 -7.34 -14.19 16.33
CA ALA A 590 -6.08 -14.70 15.82
C ALA A 590 -5.55 -15.89 16.65
N ARG A 591 -5.47 -15.73 17.98
CA ARG A 591 -5.03 -16.80 18.89
C ARG A 591 -5.92 -18.03 18.78
N ARG A 592 -7.25 -17.83 18.80
CA ARG A 592 -8.20 -18.94 18.74
C ARG A 592 -8.17 -19.66 17.39
N ALA A 593 -7.99 -18.92 16.29
CA ALA A 593 -7.85 -19.53 14.97
C ALA A 593 -6.64 -20.47 14.90
N LEU A 594 -5.48 -20.03 15.40
CA LEU A 594 -4.27 -20.86 15.43
C LEU A 594 -4.40 -22.06 16.38
N GLU A 595 -5.06 -21.89 17.52
CA GLU A 595 -5.38 -22.99 18.43
C GLU A 595 -6.26 -24.04 17.76
N LEU A 596 -7.29 -23.64 17.02
CA LEU A 596 -8.15 -24.57 16.29
C LEU A 596 -7.37 -25.33 15.21
N ILE A 597 -6.46 -24.66 14.49
CA ILE A 597 -5.57 -25.31 13.52
C ILE A 597 -4.67 -26.36 14.19
N ASP A 598 -4.06 -26.03 15.34
CA ASP A 598 -3.19 -26.95 16.10
C ASP A 598 -3.99 -28.13 16.69
N GLU A 599 -5.17 -27.85 17.27
CA GLU A 599 -6.09 -28.85 17.80
C GLU A 599 -6.52 -29.85 16.73
N ARG A 600 -6.83 -29.37 15.51
CA ARG A 600 -7.24 -30.22 14.38
C ARG A 600 -6.10 -31.11 13.90
N GLN A 601 -4.87 -30.60 13.85
CA GLN A 601 -3.69 -31.39 13.46
C GLN A 601 -3.30 -32.46 14.47
N ARG A 602 -3.50 -32.19 15.77
CA ARG A 602 -3.19 -33.17 16.82
C ARG A 602 -4.25 -34.26 16.95
N ALA A 603 -5.45 -34.04 16.40
CA ALA A 603 -6.55 -34.97 16.51
C ALA A 603 -6.27 -36.27 15.74
N THR A 604 -6.26 -37.39 16.44
CA THR A 604 -6.10 -38.74 15.85
C THR A 604 -7.41 -39.32 15.32
N ARG A 605 -8.54 -38.66 15.57
CA ARG A 605 -9.88 -38.98 15.06
C ARG A 605 -10.59 -37.71 14.59
N THR A 606 -11.55 -37.87 13.68
CA THR A 606 -12.42 -36.77 13.24
C THR A 606 -13.11 -36.13 14.44
N ARG A 607 -12.87 -34.84 14.63
CA ARG A 607 -13.47 -34.03 15.69
C ARG A 607 -14.65 -33.22 15.14
N ALA A 608 -15.67 -33.04 15.97
CA ALA A 608 -16.79 -32.15 15.68
C ALA A 608 -16.30 -30.70 15.52
N PRO A 609 -16.77 -29.98 14.50
CA PRO A 609 -16.40 -28.58 14.32
C PRO A 609 -16.81 -27.67 15.47
N VAL A 610 -15.98 -26.67 15.74
CA VAL A 610 -16.18 -25.70 16.82
C VAL A 610 -16.61 -24.37 16.24
N GLN A 611 -17.68 -23.84 16.82
CA GLN A 611 -18.22 -22.52 16.52
C GLN A 611 -17.84 -21.59 17.66
N VAL A 612 -17.15 -20.50 17.36
CA VAL A 612 -16.70 -19.49 18.34
C VAL A 612 -17.29 -18.15 17.97
N THR A 613 -17.95 -17.51 18.93
CA THR A 613 -18.32 -16.09 18.82
C THR A 613 -17.32 -15.28 19.61
N ALA A 614 -16.48 -14.52 18.92
CA ALA A 614 -15.49 -13.64 19.52
C ALA A 614 -16.17 -12.42 20.19
N PRO A 615 -15.61 -11.94 21.31
CA PRO A 615 -16.09 -10.75 21.98
C PRO A 615 -15.80 -9.48 21.15
N TYR A 616 -16.52 -8.41 21.46
CA TYR A 616 -16.29 -7.08 20.90
C TYR A 616 -16.55 -6.03 21.98
N THR A 617 -16.04 -4.81 21.74
CA THR A 617 -16.36 -3.62 22.54
C THR A 617 -16.85 -2.49 21.62
N LEU A 618 -17.34 -1.40 22.20
CA LEU A 618 -17.60 -0.15 21.47
C LEU A 618 -16.53 0.87 21.88
N ALA A 619 -15.62 1.18 20.97
CA ALA A 619 -14.60 2.21 21.15
C ALA A 619 -15.23 3.59 20.93
N VAL A 620 -15.69 4.24 22.01
CA VAL A 620 -16.30 5.58 21.96
C VAL A 620 -15.24 6.66 21.72
N ARG A 621 -15.47 7.51 20.71
CA ARG A 621 -14.57 8.59 20.25
C ARG A 621 -15.34 9.85 19.85
N GLU A 622 -14.66 10.79 19.21
CA GLU A 622 -15.17 12.14 18.89
C GLU A 622 -16.39 12.14 17.96
N SER A 623 -16.55 11.15 17.07
CA SER A 623 -17.66 11.16 16.10
C SER A 623 -19.03 10.80 16.69
N ALA A 624 -19.05 10.18 17.86
CA ALA A 624 -20.26 9.89 18.64
C ALA A 624 -19.87 9.70 20.12
N PRO A 625 -19.62 10.80 20.85
CA PRO A 625 -19.11 10.77 22.22
C PRO A 625 -20.16 10.39 23.27
#